data_AF-A0A8T1C9A2-F1
#
_entry.id   AF-A0A8T1C9A2-F1
#
_cell.length_a   1.000
_cell.length_b   1.000
_cell.length_c   1.000
_cell.angle_alpha   90.00
_cell.angle_beta   90.00
_cell.angle_gamma   90.00
#
_symmetry.space_group_name_H-M   'P 1'
#
loop_
_entity.id
_entity.type
_entity.pdbx_description
1 polymer ?
#
loop_
_entity_poly.entity_id
_entity_poly.type
_entity_poly.pdbx_seq_one_letter_code
_entity_poly.pdbx_strand_id
1 'polypeptide(L)'
;MVMKRVLLLTVAVAMAAVQGEVINQSAKRTFDLTKHVVREYTEFQFSDTDAEVTEYDVGFPRALETRLAYVSARCGKTPCEIVPATHKHAAKAKTPEDAALYTVLLKKPVAKGETGTVKVTAYFTRILTPYPAEIAQKEDQLVLFDASHLITSPYLTKTQNTKLKLPSGNVESVRAAEPISRKGSVVTLGPYTNVKSFAAGVEASPLSVHYKNHAPFMTITKLTREIEVSMWGRVSFEEVYDMEHTGARLKGGFSRYDYVQLHQRSASFHEMYAHLPKDSVNVYYRDQIGNISTSRLRPAGRTGSHQDLEFKPRFPLFGGWKSQWYLGYSVPTYSVLTHVGDKFKLEVDFSTPVQGASVDDLTVKVILPEGATNVQVNVPFSLDSSSETTRQTYLDTPAIGRPVVILDKKNVVAAHNVPFEVTFDFPQHFMLHEPLLLVSAFLAFFIICMLLFRLDISIAKKPVQKKKTDVEN
;
A
#
# COMPACT_ATOMS: atom_id res chain seq x y z
N MET A 1 53.76 -24.14 -67.85
CA MET A 1 52.82 -23.01 -67.93
C MET A 1 51.61 -23.35 -67.07
N VAL A 2 51.04 -22.38 -66.35
CA VAL A 2 49.95 -22.50 -65.34
C VAL A 2 50.46 -22.91 -63.93
N MET A 3 50.20 -22.25 -62.81
CA MET A 3 49.91 -20.86 -62.41
C MET A 3 50.01 -20.91 -60.87
N LYS A 4 50.90 -20.12 -60.26
CA LYS A 4 51.00 -20.00 -58.79
C LYS A 4 49.73 -19.36 -58.24
N ARG A 5 49.02 -20.03 -57.33
CA ARG A 5 48.03 -19.39 -56.45
C ARG A 5 48.65 -19.16 -55.08
N VAL A 6 48.94 -17.90 -54.81
CA VAL A 6 49.30 -17.35 -53.49
C VAL A 6 48.01 -17.30 -52.67
N LEU A 7 47.97 -18.01 -51.55
CA LEU A 7 46.89 -17.90 -50.55
C LEU A 7 47.32 -16.85 -49.52
N LEU A 8 46.75 -15.64 -49.60
CA LEU A 8 46.88 -14.63 -48.54
C LEU A 8 46.07 -15.09 -47.32
N LEU A 9 46.76 -15.27 -46.20
CA LEU A 9 46.14 -15.47 -44.89
C LEU A 9 45.85 -14.08 -44.28
N THR A 10 44.60 -13.62 -44.38
CA THR A 10 44.14 -12.42 -43.68
C THR A 10 43.83 -12.78 -42.23
N VAL A 11 44.73 -12.41 -41.32
CA VAL A 11 44.48 -12.44 -39.87
C VAL A 11 43.51 -11.31 -39.55
N ALA A 12 42.23 -11.64 -39.38
CA ALA A 12 41.25 -10.74 -38.81
C ALA A 12 41.51 -10.62 -37.31
N VAL A 13 42.21 -9.56 -36.90
CA VAL A 13 42.26 -9.14 -35.50
C VAL A 13 40.87 -8.65 -35.13
N ALA A 14 40.12 -9.49 -34.41
CA ALA A 14 38.90 -9.07 -33.73
C ALA A 14 39.30 -8.01 -32.69
N MET A 15 39.10 -6.74 -33.01
CA MET A 15 39.09 -5.69 -32.00
C MET A 15 37.96 -6.01 -31.03
N ALA A 16 38.33 -6.46 -29.83
CA ALA A 16 37.43 -6.43 -28.70
C ALA A 16 37.05 -4.95 -28.48
N ALA A 17 35.85 -4.59 -28.92
CA ALA A 17 35.26 -3.32 -28.56
C ALA A 17 35.20 -3.30 -27.02
N VAL A 18 36.02 -2.45 -26.41
CA VAL A 18 35.90 -2.08 -25.01
C VAL A 18 34.48 -1.50 -24.87
N GLN A 19 33.58 -2.29 -24.30
CA GLN A 19 32.23 -1.85 -23.99
C GLN A 19 32.34 -0.78 -22.90
N GLY A 20 31.81 0.41 -23.17
CA GLY A 20 31.71 1.46 -22.15
C GLY A 20 31.04 0.92 -20.91
N GLU A 21 31.69 1.16 -19.78
CA GLU A 21 31.18 0.83 -18.47
C GLU A 21 30.51 2.10 -17.95
N VAL A 22 29.19 2.10 -17.74
CA VAL A 22 28.48 3.26 -17.17
C VAL A 22 29.15 3.63 -15.84
N ILE A 23 29.49 4.90 -15.66
CA ILE A 23 30.15 5.39 -14.43
C ILE A 23 29.22 6.37 -13.71
N ASN A 24 29.02 6.15 -12.42
CA ASN A 24 28.34 7.11 -11.56
C ASN A 24 29.32 8.24 -11.19
N GLN A 25 29.07 9.45 -11.68
CA GLN A 25 29.83 10.65 -11.31
C GLN A 25 29.56 11.04 -9.85
N SER A 26 28.29 11.01 -9.45
CA SER A 26 27.87 11.31 -8.08
C SER A 26 26.67 10.47 -7.68
N ALA A 27 26.71 9.90 -6.49
CA ALA A 27 25.58 9.22 -5.87
C ALA A 27 25.28 9.84 -4.50
N LYS A 28 24.06 10.34 -4.33
CA LYS A 28 23.58 10.93 -3.09
C LYS A 28 22.44 10.09 -2.55
N ARG A 29 22.64 9.46 -1.40
CA ARG A 29 21.63 8.66 -0.72
C ARG A 29 21.16 9.37 0.55
N THR A 30 19.86 9.39 0.79
CA THR A 30 19.25 9.95 2.00
C THR A 30 18.26 8.97 2.60
N PHE A 31 18.52 8.50 3.82
CA PHE A 31 17.54 7.75 4.60
C PHE A 31 16.75 8.71 5.49
N ASP A 32 15.43 8.70 5.35
CA ASP A 32 14.50 9.35 6.26
C ASP A 32 14.05 8.35 7.33
N LEU A 33 14.60 8.50 8.53
CA LEU A 33 14.40 7.64 9.70
C LEU A 33 13.46 8.30 10.73
N THR A 34 12.72 9.33 10.32
CA THR A 34 11.83 10.09 11.22
C THR A 34 10.56 9.33 11.61
N LYS A 35 10.16 8.32 10.84
CA LYS A 35 8.99 7.46 11.05
C LYS A 35 9.42 5.99 11.09
N HIS A 36 8.50 5.09 11.42
CA HIS A 36 8.78 3.64 11.45
C HIS A 36 8.91 3.01 10.05
N VAL A 37 8.23 3.57 9.05
CA VAL A 37 8.49 3.28 7.62
C VAL A 37 9.65 4.14 7.16
N VAL A 38 10.76 3.49 6.84
CA VAL A 38 11.98 4.16 6.38
C VAL A 38 11.88 4.43 4.89
N ARG A 39 12.26 5.65 4.49
CA ARG A 39 12.32 6.04 3.08
C ARG A 39 13.75 6.27 2.67
N GLU A 40 14.18 5.63 1.60
CA GLU A 40 15.48 5.89 0.97
C GLU A 40 15.27 6.70 -0.31
N TYR A 41 15.93 7.83 -0.39
CA TYR A 41 16.01 8.67 -1.59
C TYR A 41 17.43 8.60 -2.14
N THR A 42 17.60 8.02 -3.31
CA THR A 42 18.92 7.86 -3.94
C THR A 42 18.93 8.56 -5.29
N GLU A 43 19.79 9.56 -5.44
CA GLU A 43 20.01 10.32 -6.66
C GLU A 43 21.34 9.90 -7.28
N PHE A 44 21.28 9.33 -8.48
CA PHE A 44 22.43 8.95 -9.29
C PHE A 44 22.60 9.94 -10.43
N GLN A 45 23.81 10.48 -10.56
CA GLN A 45 24.29 11.19 -11.74
C GLN A 45 25.32 10.29 -12.43
N PHE A 46 25.02 9.87 -13.64
CA PHE A 46 25.84 8.91 -14.39
C PHE A 46 26.12 9.41 -15.80
N SER A 47 27.17 8.88 -16.40
CA SER A 47 27.55 9.15 -17.78
C SER A 47 28.23 7.91 -18.37
N ASP A 48 27.98 7.66 -19.65
CA ASP A 48 28.68 6.64 -20.43
C ASP A 48 29.51 7.37 -21.51
N THR A 49 30.79 7.04 -21.60
CA THR A 49 31.71 7.66 -22.56
C THR A 49 31.69 7.02 -23.93
N ASP A 50 31.12 5.83 -24.09
CA ASP A 50 31.25 5.00 -25.29
C ASP A 50 29.91 4.75 -25.98
N ALA A 51 28.82 4.61 -25.22
CA ALA A 51 27.48 4.30 -25.72
C ALA A 51 26.38 5.26 -25.23
N GLU A 52 25.21 5.19 -25.87
CA GLU A 52 23.98 5.78 -25.33
C GLU A 52 23.38 4.87 -24.26
N VAL A 53 22.78 5.46 -23.23
CA VAL A 53 22.18 4.71 -22.11
C VAL A 53 20.67 4.76 -22.22
N THR A 54 20.05 3.61 -22.43
CA THR A 54 18.59 3.43 -22.47
C THR A 54 18.03 2.85 -21.17
N GLU A 55 18.85 2.12 -20.43
CA GLU A 55 18.47 1.41 -19.21
C GLU A 55 19.53 1.65 -18.14
N TYR A 56 19.10 1.76 -16.88
CA TYR A 56 20.00 2.00 -15.75
C TYR A 56 19.69 1.06 -14.58
N ASP A 57 20.68 0.30 -14.14
CA ASP A 57 20.51 -0.71 -13.08
C ASP A 57 20.81 -0.14 -11.68
N VAL A 58 19.94 -0.49 -10.73
CA VAL A 58 19.98 -0.08 -9.33
C VAL A 58 20.04 -1.33 -8.46
N GLY A 59 20.96 -1.35 -7.48
CA GLY A 59 21.12 -2.47 -6.56
C GLY A 59 20.58 -2.18 -5.16
N PHE A 60 20.04 -3.21 -4.53
CA PHE A 60 19.72 -3.24 -3.10
C PHE A 60 20.36 -4.47 -2.46
N PRO A 61 20.91 -4.38 -1.23
CA PRO A 61 21.28 -5.57 -0.48
C PRO A 61 20.06 -6.47 -0.26
N ARG A 62 20.20 -7.79 -0.44
CA ARG A 62 19.08 -8.75 -0.25
C ARG A 62 18.45 -8.65 1.14
N ALA A 63 19.25 -8.39 2.16
CA ALA A 63 18.75 -8.19 3.53
C ALA A 63 17.71 -7.06 3.63
N LEU A 64 17.90 -5.97 2.87
CA LEU A 64 16.94 -4.85 2.81
C LEU A 64 15.83 -5.10 1.78
N GLU A 65 16.13 -5.78 0.68
CA GLU A 65 15.16 -6.07 -0.37
C GLU A 65 13.99 -6.93 0.15
N THR A 66 14.24 -7.90 1.04
CA THR A 66 13.15 -8.68 1.67
C THR A 66 12.14 -7.84 2.47
N ARG A 67 12.52 -6.61 2.83
CA ARG A 67 11.71 -5.63 3.57
C ARG A 67 11.27 -4.46 2.70
N LEU A 68 11.60 -4.46 1.41
CA LEU A 68 11.19 -3.46 0.44
C LEU A 68 9.69 -3.57 0.20
N ALA A 69 8.97 -2.49 0.47
CA ALA A 69 7.53 -2.39 0.23
C ALA A 69 7.24 -1.85 -1.16
N TYR A 70 7.91 -0.75 -1.54
CA TYR A 70 7.64 -0.04 -2.77
C TYR A 70 8.92 0.60 -3.30
N VAL A 71 9.09 0.58 -4.62
CA VAL A 71 10.19 1.26 -5.30
C VAL A 71 9.65 2.04 -6.49
N SER A 72 10.15 3.25 -6.69
CA SER A 72 9.80 4.11 -7.83
C SER A 72 11.01 4.88 -8.31
N ALA A 73 11.05 5.17 -9.61
CA ALA A 73 12.13 5.92 -10.23
C ALA A 73 11.61 7.17 -10.96
N ARG A 74 12.41 8.24 -10.95
CA ARG A 74 12.20 9.45 -11.75
C ARG A 74 13.47 9.77 -12.52
N CYS A 75 13.36 9.93 -13.83
CA CYS A 75 14.44 10.45 -14.65
C CYS A 75 14.24 11.96 -14.80
N GLY A 76 15.09 12.75 -14.14
CA GLY A 76 14.88 14.20 -14.03
C GLY A 76 13.57 14.57 -13.33
N LYS A 77 12.62 15.15 -14.08
CA LYS A 77 11.28 15.55 -13.58
C LYS A 77 10.18 14.53 -13.90
N THR A 78 10.45 13.55 -14.75
CA THR A 78 9.43 12.61 -15.24
C THR A 78 9.49 11.26 -14.52
N PRO A 79 8.36 10.62 -14.22
CA PRO A 79 8.34 9.25 -13.70
C PRO A 79 8.84 8.27 -14.76
N CYS A 80 9.70 7.35 -14.33
CA CYS A 80 10.25 6.26 -15.13
C CYS A 80 9.78 4.92 -14.59
N GLU A 81 9.66 3.95 -15.48
CA GLU A 81 9.30 2.60 -15.11
C GLU A 81 10.52 1.92 -14.49
N ILE A 82 10.29 1.17 -13.41
CA ILE A 82 11.30 0.38 -12.73
C ILE A 82 10.79 -1.04 -12.63
N VAL A 83 11.60 -1.98 -13.11
CA VAL A 83 11.27 -3.40 -13.14
C VAL A 83 12.36 -4.19 -12.45
N PRO A 84 12.04 -5.29 -11.74
CA PRO A 84 13.05 -6.23 -11.28
C PRO A 84 13.93 -6.69 -12.46
N ALA A 85 15.25 -6.68 -12.29
CA ALA A 85 16.15 -7.03 -13.38
C ALA A 85 15.97 -8.49 -13.79
N THR A 86 15.89 -8.74 -15.11
CA THR A 86 15.77 -10.11 -15.63
C THR A 86 17.04 -10.91 -15.33
N HIS A 87 16.94 -12.22 -15.11
CA HIS A 87 18.10 -13.11 -14.86
C HIS A 87 19.25 -12.93 -15.87
N LYS A 88 18.95 -12.62 -17.13
CA LYS A 88 19.96 -12.34 -18.18
C LYS A 88 20.72 -11.03 -17.93
N HIS A 89 20.06 -9.99 -17.44
CA HIS A 89 20.70 -8.71 -17.07
C HIS A 89 21.50 -8.85 -15.77
N ALA A 90 20.96 -9.58 -14.78
CA ALA A 90 21.69 -9.86 -13.54
C ALA A 90 22.99 -10.67 -13.78
N ALA A 91 22.96 -11.62 -14.72
CA ALA A 91 24.14 -12.38 -15.13
C ALA A 91 25.16 -11.51 -15.89
N LYS A 92 24.70 -10.58 -16.75
CA LYS A 92 25.55 -9.63 -17.47
C LYS A 92 26.24 -8.65 -16.52
N ALA A 93 25.54 -8.20 -15.48
CA ALA A 93 26.04 -7.30 -14.45
C ALA A 93 26.96 -7.98 -13.41
N LYS A 94 27.20 -9.31 -13.51
CA LYS A 94 27.96 -10.10 -12.51
C LYS A 94 27.47 -9.86 -11.07
N THR A 95 26.16 -9.83 -10.90
CA THR A 95 25.53 -9.51 -9.61
C THR A 95 25.93 -10.53 -8.55
N PRO A 96 26.47 -10.08 -7.40
CA PRO A 96 26.69 -10.95 -6.24
C PRO A 96 25.39 -11.57 -5.73
N GLU A 97 25.47 -12.76 -5.11
CA GLU A 97 24.29 -13.44 -4.55
C GLU A 97 23.63 -12.66 -3.41
N ASP A 98 24.29 -11.69 -2.80
CA ASP A 98 23.76 -10.86 -1.71
C ASP A 98 23.13 -9.54 -2.19
N ALA A 99 23.06 -9.31 -3.50
CA ALA A 99 22.42 -8.14 -4.11
C ALA A 99 21.20 -8.51 -4.96
N ALA A 100 20.18 -7.66 -4.92
CA ALA A 100 19.04 -7.67 -5.83
C ALA A 100 19.14 -6.45 -6.77
N LEU A 101 18.85 -6.65 -8.06
CA LEU A 101 18.91 -5.61 -9.08
C LEU A 101 17.52 -5.24 -9.60
N TYR A 102 17.35 -3.95 -9.86
CA TYR A 102 16.20 -3.37 -10.54
C TYR A 102 16.69 -2.52 -11.70
N THR A 103 16.03 -2.65 -12.85
CA THR A 103 16.35 -1.90 -14.06
C THR A 103 15.35 -0.75 -14.22
N VAL A 104 15.87 0.46 -14.37
CA VAL A 104 15.09 1.66 -14.67
C VAL A 104 15.10 1.88 -16.18
N LEU A 105 13.92 1.86 -16.78
CA LEU A 105 13.74 2.11 -18.21
C LEU A 105 13.67 3.62 -18.45
N LEU A 106 14.66 4.17 -19.17
CA LEU A 106 14.73 5.59 -19.46
C LEU A 106 13.82 5.91 -20.64
N LYS A 107 12.81 6.75 -20.42
CA LYS A 107 11.91 7.21 -21.50
C LYS A 107 12.63 7.97 -22.62
N LYS A 108 13.72 8.66 -22.25
CA LYS A 108 14.61 9.35 -23.17
C LYS A 108 16.01 8.79 -22.96
N PRO A 109 16.62 8.18 -23.99
CA PRO A 109 18.01 7.74 -23.90
C PRO A 109 18.92 8.91 -23.56
N VAL A 110 19.93 8.65 -22.74
CA VAL A 110 20.98 9.62 -22.44
C VAL A 110 22.04 9.48 -23.52
N ALA A 111 22.34 10.57 -24.20
CA ALA A 111 23.31 10.56 -25.29
C ALA A 111 24.72 10.26 -24.77
N LYS A 112 25.57 9.75 -25.66
CA LYS A 112 26.98 9.47 -25.38
C LYS A 112 27.68 10.70 -24.79
N GLY A 113 28.33 10.54 -23.64
CA GLY A 113 29.04 11.59 -22.92
C GLY A 113 28.15 12.58 -22.16
N GLU A 114 26.82 12.49 -22.27
CA GLU A 114 25.89 13.32 -21.52
C GLU A 114 25.71 12.79 -20.09
N THR A 115 25.38 13.67 -19.15
CA THR A 115 25.11 13.28 -17.76
C THR A 115 23.62 13.05 -17.54
N GLY A 116 23.25 11.78 -17.34
CA GLY A 116 21.91 11.36 -16.93
C GLY A 116 21.68 11.57 -15.43
N THR A 117 20.41 11.76 -15.04
CA THR A 117 20.01 11.81 -13.62
C THR A 117 18.82 10.89 -13.36
N VAL A 118 19.00 9.92 -12.46
CA VAL A 118 17.95 9.01 -11.99
C VAL A 118 17.78 9.17 -10.49
N LYS A 119 16.54 9.37 -10.05
CA LYS A 119 16.12 9.49 -8.65
C LYS A 119 15.27 8.30 -8.28
N VAL A 120 15.77 7.45 -7.40
CA VAL A 120 15.08 6.27 -6.89
C VAL A 120 14.53 6.60 -5.51
N THR A 121 13.28 6.24 -5.28
CA THR A 121 12.64 6.30 -3.96
C THR A 121 12.19 4.91 -3.57
N ALA A 122 12.75 4.37 -2.48
CA ALA A 122 12.42 3.09 -1.91
C ALA A 122 11.78 3.25 -0.52
N TYR A 123 10.81 2.41 -0.21
CA TYR A 123 10.13 2.36 1.08
C TYR A 123 10.39 1.02 1.74
N PHE A 124 10.83 1.04 2.98
CA PHE A 124 11.15 -0.15 3.75
C PHE A 124 10.33 -0.19 5.04
N THR A 125 9.83 -1.37 5.38
CA THR A 125 9.06 -1.62 6.60
C THR A 125 9.83 -2.58 7.50
N ARG A 126 9.59 -2.52 8.82
CA ARG A 126 10.18 -3.49 9.78
C ARG A 126 11.72 -3.58 9.74
N ILE A 127 12.40 -2.48 9.44
CA ILE A 127 13.88 -2.41 9.46
C ILE A 127 14.44 -1.66 10.67
N LEU A 128 13.58 -0.95 11.42
CA LEU A 128 13.96 -0.32 12.69
C LEU A 128 13.70 -1.29 13.82
N THR A 129 14.74 -1.62 14.57
CA THR A 129 14.66 -2.56 15.69
C THR A 129 14.69 -1.81 17.02
N PRO A 130 13.64 -1.91 17.86
CA PRO A 130 13.68 -1.32 19.19
C PRO A 130 14.82 -1.89 20.04
N TYR A 131 15.63 -1.02 20.62
CA TYR A 131 16.75 -1.42 21.47
C TYR A 131 16.92 -0.40 22.61
N PRO A 132 16.54 -0.75 23.85
CA PRO A 132 16.09 -2.07 24.31
C PRO A 132 14.73 -2.49 23.71
N ALA A 133 14.50 -3.80 23.64
CA ALA A 133 13.26 -4.37 23.09
C ALA A 133 12.03 -4.11 23.98
N GLU A 134 12.24 -3.84 25.26
CA GLU A 134 11.20 -3.52 26.24
C GLU A 134 11.61 -2.30 27.06
N ILE A 135 10.64 -1.42 27.31
CA ILE A 135 10.83 -0.16 28.04
C ILE A 135 9.72 0.02 29.08
N ALA A 136 10.06 0.61 30.22
CA ALA A 136 9.05 1.03 31.19
C ALA A 136 8.24 2.22 30.65
N GLN A 137 7.05 2.46 31.22
CA GLN A 137 6.13 3.52 30.77
C GLN A 137 6.77 4.93 30.69
N LYS A 138 7.78 5.21 31.52
CA LYS A 138 8.44 6.53 31.62
C LYS A 138 9.72 6.64 30.79
N GLU A 139 10.18 5.53 30.20
CA GLU A 139 11.43 5.47 29.47
C GLU A 139 11.26 5.92 28.01
N ASP A 140 12.36 6.38 27.43
CA ASP A 140 12.41 6.78 26.03
C ASP A 140 12.62 5.58 25.12
N GLN A 141 11.84 5.49 24.03
CA GLN A 141 12.12 4.51 22.99
C GLN A 141 13.33 4.92 22.16
N LEU A 142 14.30 4.02 22.13
CA LEU A 142 15.46 4.07 21.26
C LEU A 142 15.35 2.94 20.22
N VAL A 143 15.80 3.20 19.01
CA VAL A 143 15.76 2.24 17.90
C VAL A 143 17.12 2.16 17.21
N LEU A 144 17.46 0.95 16.74
CA LEU A 144 18.60 0.65 15.90
C LEU A 144 18.18 0.63 14.43
N PHE A 145 18.98 1.27 13.60
CA PHE A 145 18.92 1.17 12.15
C PHE A 145 20.26 0.63 11.65
N ASP A 146 20.22 -0.56 11.05
CA ASP A 146 21.39 -1.23 10.49
C ASP A 146 21.27 -1.30 8.96
N ALA A 147 22.32 -0.87 8.27
CA ALA A 147 22.40 -0.87 6.81
C ALA A 147 23.87 -0.91 6.36
N SER A 148 24.12 -0.81 5.05
CA SER A 148 25.47 -0.56 4.53
C SER A 148 25.71 0.94 4.37
N HIS A 149 26.86 1.44 4.79
CA HIS A 149 27.23 2.84 4.57
C HIS A 149 27.57 3.14 3.08
N LEU A 150 27.85 2.09 2.29
CA LEU A 150 28.03 2.14 0.84
C LEU A 150 26.73 1.84 0.08
N ILE A 151 26.62 2.35 -1.13
CA ILE A 151 25.50 2.07 -2.05
C ILE A 151 25.83 0.79 -2.82
N THR A 152 24.86 -0.11 -2.91
CA THR A 152 24.95 -1.29 -3.77
C THR A 152 24.63 -0.87 -5.20
N SER A 153 25.64 -0.75 -6.06
CA SER A 153 25.45 -0.40 -7.46
C SER A 153 26.35 -1.28 -8.34
N PRO A 154 25.89 -1.71 -9.52
CA PRO A 154 26.73 -2.44 -10.47
C PRO A 154 27.83 -1.57 -11.09
N TYR A 155 27.77 -0.25 -10.91
CA TYR A 155 28.65 0.72 -11.56
C TYR A 155 29.70 1.27 -10.60
N LEU A 156 30.88 1.60 -11.15
CA LEU A 156 31.89 2.36 -10.42
C LEU A 156 31.34 3.74 -10.05
N THR A 157 31.49 4.14 -8.78
CA THR A 157 30.99 5.42 -8.27
C THR A 157 32.13 6.32 -7.83
N LYS A 158 32.32 7.44 -8.54
CA LYS A 158 33.40 8.40 -8.28
C LYS A 158 33.24 9.09 -6.93
N THR A 159 32.04 9.58 -6.63
CA THR A 159 31.74 10.26 -5.37
C THR A 159 30.43 9.78 -4.78
N GLN A 160 30.44 9.44 -3.49
CA GLN A 160 29.25 8.98 -2.77
C GLN A 160 29.06 9.76 -1.48
N ASN A 161 27.82 10.20 -1.21
CA ASN A 161 27.44 10.80 0.06
C ASN A 161 26.14 10.17 0.58
N THR A 162 26.14 9.73 1.85
CA THR A 162 24.95 9.19 2.51
C THR A 162 24.52 10.11 3.65
N LYS A 163 23.25 10.53 3.67
CA LYS A 163 22.65 11.34 4.73
C LYS A 163 21.58 10.55 5.48
N LEU A 164 21.54 10.69 6.79
CA LEU A 164 20.53 10.10 7.67
C LEU A 164 19.77 11.24 8.34
N LYS A 165 18.46 11.30 8.11
CA LYS A 165 17.56 12.27 8.74
C LYS A 165 16.85 11.60 9.90
N LEU A 166 17.15 12.06 11.11
CA LEU A 166 16.62 11.55 12.36
C LEU A 166 15.45 12.43 12.85
N PRO A 167 14.55 11.91 13.71
CA PRO A 167 13.45 12.69 14.27
C PRO A 167 13.93 13.77 15.25
N SER A 168 15.07 13.56 15.90
CA SER A 168 15.66 14.50 16.86
C SER A 168 17.19 14.43 16.83
N GLY A 169 17.83 15.37 17.53
CA GLY A 169 19.27 15.35 17.76
C GLY A 169 19.71 14.37 18.85
N ASN A 170 18.83 13.53 19.42
CA ASN A 170 19.18 12.60 20.49
C ASN A 170 19.63 11.26 19.89
N VAL A 171 20.94 11.05 19.83
CA VAL A 171 21.59 9.87 19.24
C VAL A 171 22.58 9.33 20.25
N GLU A 172 22.43 8.06 20.59
CA GLU A 172 23.27 7.33 21.53
C GLU A 172 24.59 6.91 20.88
N SER A 173 24.53 6.32 19.68
CA SER A 173 25.72 5.90 18.95
C SER A 173 25.53 5.92 17.44
N VAL A 174 26.64 6.18 16.75
CA VAL A 174 26.77 6.08 15.29
C VAL A 174 28.02 5.27 15.02
N ARG A 175 27.88 4.18 14.26
CA ARG A 175 28.99 3.36 13.78
C ARG A 175 28.92 3.34 12.26
N ALA A 176 29.95 3.85 11.61
CA ALA A 176 30.11 3.85 10.16
C ALA A 176 31.60 4.06 9.83
N ALA A 177 31.98 3.90 8.56
CA ALA A 177 33.31 4.28 8.12
C ALA A 177 33.46 5.81 8.10
N GLU A 178 34.60 6.33 8.56
CA GLU A 178 34.95 7.75 8.45
C GLU A 178 35.04 8.17 6.96
N PRO A 179 34.67 9.42 6.61
CA PRO A 179 34.35 10.56 7.47
C PRO A 179 32.87 10.63 7.90
N ILE A 180 32.62 10.91 9.19
CA ILE A 180 31.29 11.11 9.78
C ILE A 180 31.12 12.56 10.24
N SER A 181 30.04 13.21 9.83
CA SER A 181 29.68 14.56 10.29
C SER A 181 28.24 14.59 10.80
N ARG A 182 28.02 15.21 11.96
CA ARG A 182 26.69 15.34 12.58
C ARG A 182 26.33 16.80 12.78
N LYS A 183 25.15 17.19 12.31
CA LYS A 183 24.58 18.52 12.50
C LYS A 183 23.12 18.39 12.93
N GLY A 184 22.88 18.56 14.23
CA GLY A 184 21.54 18.43 14.83
C GLY A 184 20.98 17.02 14.62
N SER A 185 19.84 16.92 13.91
CA SER A 185 19.16 15.66 13.58
C SER A 185 19.63 15.03 12.26
N VAL A 186 20.67 15.56 11.62
CA VAL A 186 21.21 15.03 10.36
C VAL A 186 22.62 14.48 10.57
N VAL A 187 22.82 13.22 10.20
CA VAL A 187 24.14 12.56 10.14
C VAL A 187 24.53 12.42 8.67
N THR A 188 25.75 12.82 8.31
CA THR A 188 26.30 12.77 6.96
C THR A 188 27.52 11.87 6.96
N LEU A 189 27.59 10.96 5.99
CA LEU A 189 28.64 9.96 5.82
C LEU A 189 29.29 10.16 4.46
N GLY A 190 30.63 10.20 4.44
CA GLY A 190 31.40 10.54 3.26
C GLY A 190 31.70 12.05 3.17
N PRO A 191 32.32 12.50 2.06
CA PRO A 191 32.35 11.85 0.76
C PRO A 191 33.29 10.63 0.71
N TYR A 192 32.78 9.51 0.18
CA TYR A 192 33.61 8.38 -0.20
C TYR A 192 33.96 8.49 -1.69
N THR A 193 35.21 8.22 -2.04
CA THR A 193 35.73 8.37 -3.40
C THR A 193 36.05 7.01 -4.01
N ASN A 194 35.80 6.87 -5.33
CA ASN A 194 36.12 5.68 -6.13
C ASN A 194 35.61 4.36 -5.52
N VAL A 195 34.32 4.36 -5.15
CA VAL A 195 33.62 3.17 -4.64
C VAL A 195 33.45 2.17 -5.78
N LYS A 196 34.00 0.98 -5.62
CA LYS A 196 33.97 -0.12 -6.61
C LYS A 196 32.53 -0.59 -6.85
N SER A 197 32.30 -1.23 -8.00
CA SER A 197 31.04 -1.94 -8.28
C SER A 197 30.77 -2.98 -7.18
N PHE A 198 29.52 -3.00 -6.72
CA PHE A 198 29.03 -3.85 -5.62
C PHE A 198 29.84 -3.80 -4.31
N ALA A 199 30.59 -2.72 -4.05
CA ALA A 199 31.41 -2.61 -2.84
C ALA A 199 30.62 -2.84 -1.53
N ALA A 200 29.32 -2.50 -1.50
CA ALA A 200 28.46 -2.73 -0.34
C ALA A 200 28.26 -4.20 0.05
N GLY A 201 28.37 -5.15 -0.89
CA GLY A 201 28.28 -6.59 -0.63
C GLY A 201 29.63 -7.27 -0.37
N VAL A 202 30.71 -6.68 -0.89
CA VAL A 202 32.07 -7.21 -0.77
C VAL A 202 32.78 -6.69 0.48
N GLU A 203 32.58 -5.42 0.84
CA GLU A 203 33.13 -4.79 2.03
C GLU A 203 32.03 -4.75 3.09
N ALA A 204 32.03 -5.73 4.00
CA ALA A 204 31.11 -5.82 5.14
C ALA A 204 31.31 -4.62 6.08
N SER A 205 30.76 -3.48 5.70
CA SER A 205 31.00 -2.21 6.36
C SER A 205 29.70 -1.68 6.97
N PRO A 206 29.40 -2.08 8.21
CA PRO A 206 28.10 -1.83 8.82
C PRO A 206 27.93 -0.35 9.11
N LEU A 207 26.81 0.22 8.65
CA LEU A 207 26.22 1.42 9.19
C LEU A 207 25.25 0.98 10.30
N SER A 208 25.47 1.45 11.52
CA SER A 208 24.52 1.28 12.61
C SER A 208 24.30 2.61 13.32
N VAL A 209 23.04 3.01 13.50
CA VAL A 209 22.67 4.21 14.24
C VAL A 209 21.64 3.89 15.31
N HIS A 210 21.94 4.27 16.54
CA HIS A 210 21.08 4.11 17.71
C HIS A 210 20.58 5.48 18.17
N TYR A 211 19.27 5.71 18.10
CA TYR A 211 18.69 7.03 18.33
C TYR A 211 17.29 6.98 18.93
N LYS A 212 16.87 8.09 19.53
CA LYS A 212 15.53 8.26 20.11
C LYS A 212 14.49 8.47 19.03
N ASN A 213 13.45 7.63 19.03
CA ASN A 213 12.32 7.73 18.11
C ASN A 213 10.99 7.48 18.82
N HIS A 214 10.19 8.53 18.97
CA HIS A 214 8.84 8.50 19.55
C HIS A 214 7.73 8.59 18.51
N ALA A 215 8.04 8.46 17.22
CA ALA A 215 7.00 8.37 16.20
C ALA A 215 6.07 7.18 16.51
N PRO A 216 4.78 7.23 16.12
CA PRO A 216 3.88 6.08 16.23
C PRO A 216 4.37 4.91 15.36
N PHE A 217 4.74 3.78 15.97
CA PHE A 217 5.08 2.54 15.26
C PHE A 217 3.79 1.77 14.98
N MET A 218 2.94 2.36 14.14
CA MET A 218 1.61 1.84 13.82
C MET A 218 1.71 0.84 12.66
N THR A 219 1.58 -0.45 12.99
CA THR A 219 1.55 -1.52 11.99
C THR A 219 0.18 -2.18 12.00
N ILE A 220 -0.52 -2.09 10.89
CA ILE A 220 -1.75 -2.83 10.64
C ILE A 220 -1.33 -4.22 10.16
N THR A 221 -1.47 -5.23 11.01
CA THR A 221 -1.10 -6.60 10.67
C THR A 221 -2.01 -7.17 9.59
N LYS A 222 -3.31 -6.82 9.64
CA LYS A 222 -4.29 -7.22 8.63
C LYS A 222 -5.29 -6.09 8.40
N LEU A 223 -5.50 -5.76 7.13
CA LEU A 223 -6.51 -4.81 6.69
C LEU A 223 -7.44 -5.50 5.69
N THR A 224 -8.72 -5.58 6.03
CA THR A 224 -9.76 -6.00 5.08
C THR A 224 -10.55 -4.77 4.69
N ARG A 225 -10.46 -4.34 3.43
CA ARG A 225 -11.20 -3.19 2.89
C ARG A 225 -12.28 -3.71 1.94
N GLU A 226 -13.53 -3.55 2.32
CA GLU A 226 -14.68 -3.90 1.50
C GLU A 226 -15.26 -2.64 0.85
N ILE A 227 -15.42 -2.68 -0.47
CA ILE A 227 -15.95 -1.60 -1.29
C ILE A 227 -17.22 -2.13 -1.96
N GLU A 228 -18.38 -1.72 -1.45
CA GLU A 228 -19.67 -2.16 -1.95
C GLU A 228 -20.28 -1.10 -2.86
N VAL A 229 -20.50 -1.47 -4.12
CA VAL A 229 -21.14 -0.62 -5.11
C VAL A 229 -22.64 -0.86 -5.10
N SER A 230 -23.42 0.20 -4.86
CA SER A 230 -24.88 0.18 -4.98
C SER A 230 -25.34 1.13 -6.07
N MET A 231 -26.05 0.57 -7.06
CA MET A 231 -26.64 1.33 -8.16
C MET A 231 -27.78 2.26 -7.69
N TRP A 232 -28.24 2.12 -6.44
CA TRP A 232 -29.19 3.02 -5.79
C TRP A 232 -28.57 4.34 -5.27
N GLY A 233 -27.29 4.59 -5.55
CA GLY A 233 -26.70 5.93 -5.45
C GLY A 233 -25.55 6.10 -4.46
N ARG A 234 -25.01 5.01 -3.89
CA ARG A 234 -23.88 5.08 -2.95
C ARG A 234 -22.83 4.00 -3.21
N VAL A 235 -21.59 4.34 -2.93
CA VAL A 235 -20.49 3.37 -2.77
C VAL A 235 -20.05 3.39 -1.32
N SER A 236 -20.12 2.24 -0.66
CA SER A 236 -19.82 2.08 0.75
C SER A 236 -18.47 1.42 0.96
N PHE A 237 -17.71 1.95 1.91
CA PHE A 237 -16.43 1.44 2.34
C PHE A 237 -16.58 0.95 3.78
N GLU A 238 -16.22 -0.29 4.05
CA GLU A 238 -16.01 -0.79 5.41
C GLU A 238 -14.61 -1.41 5.49
N GLU A 239 -13.83 -0.93 6.45
CA GLU A 239 -12.44 -1.31 6.64
C GLU A 239 -12.28 -1.90 8.03
N VAL A 240 -11.77 -3.12 8.11
CA VAL A 240 -11.46 -3.82 9.36
C VAL A 240 -9.96 -3.76 9.58
N TYR A 241 -9.55 -3.11 10.67
CA TYR A 241 -8.16 -2.89 11.03
C TYR A 241 -7.77 -3.79 12.20
N ASP A 242 -6.83 -4.69 11.96
CA ASP A 242 -6.09 -5.37 13.02
C ASP A 242 -4.74 -4.66 13.18
N MET A 243 -4.55 -3.93 14.27
CA MET A 243 -3.37 -3.07 14.45
C MET A 243 -2.58 -3.47 15.69
N GLU A 244 -1.26 -3.39 15.57
CA GLU A 244 -0.28 -3.62 16.62
C GLU A 244 0.71 -2.45 16.67
N HIS A 245 1.05 -2.00 17.88
CA HIS A 245 2.16 -1.07 18.06
C HIS A 245 3.48 -1.84 18.07
N THR A 246 4.26 -1.75 17.00
CA THR A 246 5.51 -2.53 16.79
C THR A 246 6.78 -1.87 17.36
N GLY A 247 6.59 -1.03 18.37
CA GLY A 247 7.68 -0.34 19.06
C GLY A 247 8.26 -1.19 20.19
N ALA A 248 9.09 -0.59 21.05
CA ALA A 248 9.58 -1.26 22.25
C ALA A 248 8.40 -1.65 23.17
N ARG A 249 8.35 -2.91 23.60
CA ARG A 249 7.22 -3.42 24.38
C ARG A 249 7.15 -2.77 25.76
N LEU A 250 5.94 -2.57 26.27
CA LEU A 250 5.78 -2.07 27.64
C LEU A 250 6.26 -3.13 28.64
N LYS A 251 7.29 -2.77 29.41
CA LYS A 251 7.80 -3.53 30.54
C LYS A 251 7.08 -3.10 31.82
N GLY A 252 6.54 -4.07 32.54
CA GLY A 252 5.79 -3.82 33.77
C GLY A 252 4.34 -3.40 33.54
N GLY A 253 3.74 -2.74 34.53
CA GLY A 253 2.33 -2.35 34.50
C GLY A 253 2.09 -0.97 33.87
N PHE A 254 0.86 -0.76 33.40
CA PHE A 254 0.38 0.55 32.99
C PHE A 254 -0.25 1.30 34.16
N SER A 255 0.22 2.53 34.41
CA SER A 255 -0.32 3.46 35.40
C SER A 255 -0.99 4.65 34.70
N ARG A 256 -2.32 4.74 34.84
CA ARG A 256 -3.08 5.88 34.30
C ARG A 256 -2.68 7.21 34.96
N TYR A 257 -2.38 7.19 36.26
CA TYR A 257 -1.97 8.38 37.01
C TYR A 257 -0.68 8.95 36.41
N ASP A 258 0.34 8.12 36.24
CA ASP A 258 1.61 8.53 35.64
C ASP A 258 1.43 9.00 34.18
N TYR A 259 0.56 8.32 33.42
CA TYR A 259 0.25 8.68 32.04
C TYR A 259 -0.30 10.11 31.93
N VAL A 260 -1.26 10.45 32.79
CA VAL A 260 -1.92 11.77 32.78
C VAL A 260 -0.99 12.84 33.34
N GLN A 261 -0.28 12.55 34.43
CA GLN A 261 0.63 13.51 35.08
C GLN A 261 1.76 13.95 34.13
N LEU A 262 2.31 13.02 33.35
CA LEU A 262 3.44 13.27 32.45
C LEU A 262 3.08 14.08 31.18
N HIS A 263 1.79 14.41 30.94
CA HIS A 263 1.33 15.17 29.76
C HIS A 263 2.03 14.69 28.46
N GLN A 264 1.93 13.39 28.21
CA GLN A 264 2.96 12.57 27.57
C GLN A 264 3.67 13.10 26.31
N ARG A 265 5.00 12.97 26.35
CA ARG A 265 5.90 12.74 25.20
C ARG A 265 6.61 11.38 25.38
N SER A 266 5.85 10.29 25.40
CA SER A 266 6.38 8.93 25.59
C SER A 266 6.26 8.11 24.30
N ALA A 267 6.81 6.89 24.29
CA ALA A 267 6.75 5.96 23.16
C ALA A 267 5.40 5.23 23.05
N SER A 268 4.32 6.01 23.06
CA SER A 268 2.95 5.55 22.90
C SER A 268 2.16 6.58 22.12
N PHE A 269 1.05 6.16 21.52
CA PHE A 269 0.14 7.08 20.83
C PHE A 269 -1.31 6.79 21.17
N HIS A 270 -2.14 7.83 21.12
CA HIS A 270 -3.58 7.73 21.41
C HIS A 270 -4.43 8.54 20.42
N GLU A 271 -3.80 9.10 19.39
CA GLU A 271 -4.43 9.89 18.34
C GLU A 271 -4.02 9.30 17.00
N MET A 272 -5.03 9.08 16.16
CA MET A 272 -4.88 8.61 14.79
C MET A 272 -5.59 9.58 13.86
N TYR A 273 -5.08 9.67 12.64
CA TYR A 273 -5.59 10.58 11.62
C TYR A 273 -5.88 9.79 10.35
N ALA A 274 -7.00 10.10 9.69
CA ALA A 274 -7.33 9.60 8.37
C ALA A 274 -7.78 10.73 7.45
N HIS A 275 -7.41 10.64 6.18
CA HIS A 275 -7.86 11.57 5.14
C HIS A 275 -8.90 10.86 4.28
N LEU A 276 -10.17 11.16 4.54
CA LEU A 276 -11.30 10.57 3.80
C LEU A 276 -11.63 11.41 2.56
N PRO A 277 -12.20 10.81 1.50
CA PRO A 277 -12.69 11.57 0.35
C PRO A 277 -13.61 12.72 0.75
N LYS A 278 -13.57 13.82 -0.01
CA LYS A 278 -14.34 15.05 0.28
C LYS A 278 -15.83 14.80 0.55
N ASP A 279 -16.43 13.94 -0.27
CA ASP A 279 -17.87 13.66 -0.28
C ASP A 279 -18.26 12.51 0.68
N SER A 280 -17.37 12.15 1.61
CA SER A 280 -17.64 11.11 2.61
C SER A 280 -18.78 11.52 3.53
N VAL A 281 -19.78 10.66 3.65
CA VAL A 281 -20.90 10.80 4.59
C VAL A 281 -21.17 9.46 5.28
N ASN A 282 -21.98 9.46 6.34
CA ASN A 282 -22.25 8.29 7.18
C ASN A 282 -20.96 7.66 7.74
N VAL A 283 -20.01 8.49 8.15
CA VAL A 283 -18.75 8.03 8.72
C VAL A 283 -19.03 7.44 10.10
N TYR A 284 -18.58 6.21 10.35
CA TYR A 284 -18.64 5.57 11.65
C TYR A 284 -17.29 4.97 12.04
N TYR A 285 -17.02 4.99 13.34
CA TYR A 285 -15.84 4.42 13.95
C TYR A 285 -16.28 3.58 15.16
N ARG A 286 -16.08 2.26 15.07
CA ARG A 286 -16.54 1.30 16.09
C ARG A 286 -15.50 0.23 16.32
N ASP A 287 -15.61 -0.48 17.42
CA ASP A 287 -14.88 -1.74 17.63
C ASP A 287 -15.86 -2.90 17.76
N GLN A 288 -15.36 -4.06 18.20
CA GLN A 288 -16.16 -5.27 18.37
C GLN A 288 -17.24 -5.13 19.45
N ILE A 289 -17.06 -4.24 20.44
CA ILE A 289 -17.98 -4.06 21.56
C ILE A 289 -18.90 -2.85 21.39
N GLY A 290 -18.77 -2.10 20.30
CA GLY A 290 -19.71 -1.07 19.90
C GLY A 290 -19.06 0.22 19.45
N ASN A 291 -19.85 1.30 19.47
CA ASN A 291 -19.40 2.60 18.98
C ASN A 291 -18.27 3.19 19.84
N ILE A 292 -17.36 3.93 19.22
CA ILE A 292 -16.35 4.74 19.90
C ILE A 292 -16.62 6.22 19.57
N SER A 293 -17.05 6.98 20.57
CA SER A 293 -17.45 8.38 20.40
C SER A 293 -16.28 9.37 20.33
N THR A 294 -15.04 8.91 20.58
CA THR A 294 -13.83 9.75 20.57
C THR A 294 -13.29 9.94 19.16
N SER A 295 -14.11 10.52 18.28
CA SER A 295 -13.76 10.88 16.90
C SER A 295 -14.27 12.27 16.56
N ARG A 296 -13.59 12.93 15.62
CA ARG A 296 -13.92 14.28 15.16
C ARG A 296 -13.60 14.39 13.68
N LEU A 297 -14.64 14.60 12.89
CA LEU A 297 -14.56 14.81 11.45
C LEU A 297 -14.62 16.31 11.14
N ARG A 298 -13.74 16.80 10.27
CA ARG A 298 -13.73 18.19 9.80
C ARG A 298 -13.31 18.27 8.33
N PRO A 299 -13.82 19.22 7.55
CA PRO A 299 -13.27 19.49 6.23
C PRO A 299 -11.82 19.97 6.34
N ALA A 300 -10.97 19.52 5.42
CA ALA A 300 -9.57 19.93 5.36
C ALA A 300 -9.43 21.39 4.89
N GLY A 301 -9.10 22.28 5.81
CA GLY A 301 -8.90 23.71 5.53
C GLY A 301 -10.15 24.42 5.00
N ARG A 302 -9.96 25.57 4.32
CA ARG A 302 -11.07 26.37 3.76
C ARG A 302 -11.65 25.79 2.47
N THR A 303 -10.84 25.06 1.70
CA THR A 303 -11.22 24.50 0.39
C THR A 303 -11.87 23.13 0.49
N GLY A 304 -11.66 22.40 1.60
CA GLY A 304 -12.28 21.10 1.85
C GLY A 304 -11.92 20.07 0.78
N SER A 305 -10.63 19.93 0.44
CA SER A 305 -10.19 18.96 -0.59
C SER A 305 -10.41 17.50 -0.17
N HIS A 306 -10.46 17.25 1.13
CA HIS A 306 -10.75 15.97 1.78
C HIS A 306 -11.38 16.24 3.15
N GLN A 307 -11.82 15.19 3.84
CA GLN A 307 -12.27 15.27 5.23
C GLN A 307 -11.18 14.72 6.16
N ASP A 308 -10.76 15.53 7.12
CA ASP A 308 -9.85 15.13 8.19
C ASP A 308 -10.65 14.44 9.29
N LEU A 309 -10.39 13.15 9.48
CA LEU A 309 -10.89 12.37 10.60
C LEU A 309 -9.77 12.22 11.64
N GLU A 310 -9.96 12.88 12.78
CA GLU A 310 -9.15 12.67 13.99
C GLU A 310 -9.91 11.71 14.90
N PHE A 311 -9.30 10.59 15.30
CA PHE A 311 -9.96 9.60 16.13
C PHE A 311 -9.00 8.96 17.13
N LYS A 312 -9.56 8.55 18.26
CA LYS A 312 -8.81 8.02 19.40
C LYS A 312 -9.31 6.61 19.74
N PRO A 313 -8.42 5.63 19.91
CA PRO A 313 -8.80 4.32 20.43
C PRO A 313 -9.24 4.42 21.90
N ARG A 314 -9.92 3.39 22.41
CA ARG A 314 -10.41 3.36 23.81
C ARG A 314 -9.30 3.48 24.86
N PHE A 315 -8.08 3.07 24.51
CA PHE A 315 -6.90 3.12 25.38
C PHE A 315 -5.68 3.56 24.56
N PRO A 316 -4.70 4.24 25.18
CA PRO A 316 -3.45 4.56 24.50
C PRO A 316 -2.70 3.29 24.14
N LEU A 317 -1.99 3.29 23.02
CA LEU A 317 -1.27 2.12 22.54
C LEU A 317 0.19 2.25 22.93
N PHE A 318 0.66 1.31 23.74
CA PHE A 318 2.07 1.09 24.00
C PHE A 318 2.59 -0.06 23.15
N GLY A 319 3.91 -0.18 23.01
CA GLY A 319 4.50 -1.27 22.23
C GLY A 319 4.02 -2.65 22.68
N GLY A 320 3.68 -3.49 21.70
CA GLY A 320 3.10 -4.82 21.86
C GLY A 320 1.58 -4.84 22.06
N TRP A 321 0.93 -3.68 22.31
CA TRP A 321 -0.54 -3.64 22.43
C TRP A 321 -1.20 -3.72 21.06
N LYS A 322 -2.36 -4.38 21.03
CA LYS A 322 -3.15 -4.62 19.83
C LYS A 322 -4.52 -3.98 19.97
N SER A 323 -5.06 -3.53 18.85
CA SER A 323 -6.41 -3.00 18.78
C SER A 323 -7.05 -3.39 17.46
N GLN A 324 -8.31 -3.82 17.53
CA GLN A 324 -9.12 -4.12 16.37
C GLN A 324 -10.31 -3.17 16.31
N TRP A 325 -10.53 -2.57 15.13
CA TRP A 325 -11.59 -1.60 14.93
C TRP A 325 -12.06 -1.54 13.48
N TYR A 326 -13.20 -0.89 13.28
CA TYR A 326 -13.87 -0.74 12.00
C TYR A 326 -13.97 0.75 11.66
N LEU A 327 -13.56 1.11 10.45
CA LEU A 327 -13.85 2.39 9.83
C LEU A 327 -14.85 2.16 8.72
N GLY A 328 -15.94 2.89 8.70
CA GLY A 328 -16.80 2.90 7.52
C GLY A 328 -17.25 4.28 7.15
N TYR A 329 -17.47 4.47 5.86
CA TYR A 329 -17.97 5.69 5.26
C TYR A 329 -18.60 5.34 3.92
N SER A 330 -19.42 6.23 3.37
CA SER A 330 -19.84 6.08 1.97
C SER A 330 -19.77 7.40 1.23
N VAL A 331 -19.55 7.29 -0.07
CA VAL A 331 -19.52 8.42 -1.00
C VAL A 331 -20.67 8.28 -1.99
N PRO A 332 -21.19 9.39 -2.54
CA PRO A 332 -22.13 9.35 -3.65
C PRO A 332 -21.53 8.62 -4.86
N THR A 333 -22.34 7.89 -5.64
CA THR A 333 -21.82 7.20 -6.83
C THR A 333 -21.17 8.14 -7.84
N TYR A 334 -21.72 9.34 -8.05
CA TYR A 334 -21.18 10.29 -9.03
C TYR A 334 -19.73 10.73 -8.76
N SER A 335 -19.21 10.58 -7.53
CA SER A 335 -17.85 11.00 -7.19
C SER A 335 -16.79 9.97 -7.58
N VAL A 336 -17.17 8.69 -7.73
CA VAL A 336 -16.24 7.57 -7.94
C VAL A 336 -16.64 6.64 -9.09
N LEU A 337 -17.88 6.74 -9.58
CA LEU A 337 -18.42 5.90 -10.63
C LEU A 337 -18.73 6.75 -11.87
N THR A 338 -18.14 6.36 -12.99
CA THR A 338 -18.39 6.96 -14.31
C THR A 338 -18.97 5.90 -15.23
N HIS A 339 -19.75 6.28 -16.24
CA HIS A 339 -20.35 5.31 -17.14
C HIS A 339 -20.54 5.83 -18.57
N VAL A 340 -20.59 4.90 -19.52
CA VAL A 340 -20.97 5.13 -20.92
C VAL A 340 -21.93 4.02 -21.33
N GLY A 341 -23.21 4.35 -21.49
CA GLY A 341 -24.26 3.34 -21.64
C GLY A 341 -24.34 2.44 -20.40
N ASP A 342 -24.30 1.12 -20.63
CA ASP A 342 -24.30 0.07 -19.59
C ASP A 342 -22.88 -0.30 -19.08
N LYS A 343 -21.83 0.39 -19.54
CA LYS A 343 -20.45 0.17 -19.08
C LYS A 343 -20.10 1.13 -17.97
N PHE A 344 -19.71 0.61 -16.81
CA PHE A 344 -19.35 1.38 -15.63
C PHE A 344 -17.86 1.25 -15.33
N LYS A 345 -17.26 2.34 -14.84
CA LYS A 345 -15.89 2.42 -14.34
C LYS A 345 -15.90 3.02 -12.94
N LEU A 346 -15.53 2.21 -11.96
CA LEU A 346 -15.26 2.61 -10.58
C LEU A 346 -13.80 3.00 -10.45
N GLU A 347 -13.53 4.18 -9.88
CA GLU A 347 -12.18 4.69 -9.60
C GLU A 347 -12.08 5.08 -8.13
N VAL A 348 -11.26 4.35 -7.36
CA VAL A 348 -11.14 4.50 -5.90
C VAL A 348 -9.71 4.20 -5.45
N ASP A 349 -9.29 4.76 -4.31
CA ASP A 349 -7.97 4.50 -3.76
C ASP A 349 -7.82 3.03 -3.30
N PHE A 350 -6.63 2.45 -3.53
CA PHE A 350 -6.38 1.04 -3.25
C PHE A 350 -6.21 0.71 -1.75
N SER A 351 -5.60 1.62 -0.97
CA SER A 351 -5.19 1.35 0.41
C SER A 351 -5.94 2.22 1.42
N THR A 352 -5.55 2.15 2.69
CA THR A 352 -6.22 2.84 3.80
C THR A 352 -6.08 4.37 3.74
N PRO A 353 -7.13 5.13 4.14
CA PRO A 353 -7.04 6.57 4.38
C PRO A 353 -6.25 6.93 5.66
N VAL A 354 -5.96 5.97 6.54
CA VAL A 354 -5.24 6.17 7.81
C VAL A 354 -3.78 6.54 7.55
N GLN A 355 -3.35 7.63 8.16
CA GLN A 355 -2.03 8.21 7.94
C GLN A 355 -0.98 7.57 8.84
N GLY A 356 0.19 7.34 8.27
CA GLY A 356 1.36 6.88 9.03
C GLY A 356 1.28 5.42 9.48
N ALA A 357 0.40 4.60 8.90
CA ALA A 357 0.41 3.16 9.08
C ALA A 357 1.25 2.45 8.00
N SER A 358 1.83 1.31 8.37
CA SER A 358 2.25 0.27 7.42
C SER A 358 1.26 -0.88 7.51
N VAL A 359 0.93 -1.54 6.41
CA VAL A 359 0.03 -2.69 6.39
C VAL A 359 0.81 -3.93 5.95
N ASP A 360 0.79 -4.99 6.75
CA ASP A 360 1.49 -6.22 6.39
C ASP A 360 0.69 -7.03 5.36
N ASP A 361 -0.60 -7.28 5.63
CA ASP A 361 -1.51 -7.99 4.73
C ASP A 361 -2.75 -7.13 4.43
N LEU A 362 -2.91 -6.69 3.17
CA LEU A 362 -4.07 -5.95 2.68
C LEU A 362 -4.90 -6.86 1.76
N THR A 363 -6.18 -7.01 2.08
CA THR A 363 -7.18 -7.63 1.22
C THR A 363 -8.24 -6.58 0.85
N VAL A 364 -8.32 -6.23 -0.43
CA VAL A 364 -9.35 -5.35 -0.98
C VAL A 364 -10.43 -6.21 -1.63
N LYS A 365 -11.67 -6.05 -1.22
CA LYS A 365 -12.83 -6.72 -1.82
C LYS A 365 -13.72 -5.71 -2.49
N VAL A 366 -13.88 -5.81 -3.80
CA VAL A 366 -14.81 -4.97 -4.56
C VAL A 366 -16.06 -5.78 -4.82
N ILE A 367 -17.16 -5.42 -4.15
CA ILE A 367 -18.46 -6.07 -4.23
C ILE A 367 -19.31 -5.28 -5.23
N LEU A 368 -19.56 -5.88 -6.38
CA LEU A 368 -20.31 -5.28 -7.48
C LEU A 368 -21.81 -5.61 -7.35
N PRO A 369 -22.69 -4.83 -8.00
CA PRO A 369 -24.12 -5.12 -8.00
C PRO A 369 -24.42 -6.49 -8.63
N GLU A 370 -25.53 -7.10 -8.19
CA GLU A 370 -26.05 -8.33 -8.80
C GLU A 370 -26.30 -8.08 -10.30
N GLY A 371 -25.91 -9.02 -11.16
CA GLY A 371 -26.03 -8.88 -12.62
C GLY A 371 -24.87 -8.11 -13.29
N ALA A 372 -23.86 -7.67 -12.54
CA ALA A 372 -22.62 -7.16 -13.13
C ALA A 372 -21.85 -8.28 -13.85
N THR A 373 -21.35 -7.98 -15.06
CA THR A 373 -20.62 -8.91 -15.91
C THR A 373 -19.36 -8.26 -16.49
N ASN A 374 -18.48 -9.04 -17.13
CA ASN A 374 -17.26 -8.56 -17.79
C ASN A 374 -16.36 -7.69 -16.89
N VAL A 375 -16.13 -8.16 -15.66
CA VAL A 375 -15.36 -7.40 -14.67
C VAL A 375 -13.88 -7.39 -15.06
N GLN A 376 -13.27 -6.20 -15.09
CA GLN A 376 -11.84 -6.04 -15.30
C GLN A 376 -11.26 -5.10 -14.25
N VAL A 377 -10.10 -5.45 -13.72
CA VAL A 377 -9.41 -4.66 -12.70
C VAL A 377 -8.07 -4.19 -13.24
N ASN A 378 -7.82 -2.89 -13.12
CA ASN A 378 -6.57 -2.25 -13.50
C ASN A 378 -5.92 -1.62 -12.26
N VAL A 379 -4.77 -2.16 -11.84
CA VAL A 379 -3.98 -1.68 -10.70
C VAL A 379 -2.60 -1.24 -11.21
N PRO A 380 -2.07 -0.08 -10.78
CA PRO A 380 -0.81 0.46 -11.31
C PRO A 380 0.46 -0.22 -10.79
N PHE A 381 0.34 -1.35 -10.08
CA PHE A 381 1.44 -2.13 -9.52
C PHE A 381 1.07 -3.61 -9.46
N SER A 382 2.05 -4.48 -9.27
CA SER A 382 1.84 -5.92 -9.16
C SER A 382 1.10 -6.31 -7.88
N LEU A 383 0.14 -7.22 -8.00
CA LEU A 383 -0.58 -7.84 -6.89
C LEU A 383 0.06 -9.18 -6.51
N ASP A 384 -0.17 -9.62 -5.28
CA ASP A 384 0.31 -10.92 -4.80
C ASP A 384 -0.68 -12.04 -5.19
N SER A 385 -1.98 -11.76 -5.12
CA SER A 385 -3.03 -12.63 -5.69
C SER A 385 -4.26 -11.83 -6.09
N SER A 386 -5.00 -12.34 -7.07
CA SER A 386 -6.37 -11.92 -7.38
C SER A 386 -7.28 -13.14 -7.48
N SER A 387 -8.50 -13.01 -6.99
CA SER A 387 -9.52 -14.06 -7.07
C SER A 387 -10.92 -13.46 -7.18
N GLU A 388 -11.87 -14.28 -7.61
CA GLU A 388 -13.27 -13.89 -7.72
C GLU A 388 -14.11 -14.83 -6.87
N THR A 389 -15.11 -14.27 -6.20
CA THR A 389 -16.12 -15.02 -5.43
C THR A 389 -17.49 -14.38 -5.61
N THR A 390 -18.52 -15.03 -5.10
CA THR A 390 -19.87 -14.47 -5.03
C THR A 390 -20.23 -14.19 -3.57
N ARG A 391 -20.94 -13.09 -3.31
CA ARG A 391 -21.52 -12.76 -2.00
C ARG A 391 -23.03 -12.63 -2.14
N GLN A 392 -23.74 -13.01 -1.09
CA GLN A 392 -25.17 -12.81 -0.95
C GLN A 392 -25.41 -11.74 0.11
N THR A 393 -26.25 -10.76 -0.20
CA THR A 393 -26.76 -9.73 0.71
C THR A 393 -28.29 -9.65 0.65
N TYR A 394 -28.86 -8.60 1.24
CA TYR A 394 -30.29 -8.33 1.17
C TYR A 394 -30.75 -8.14 -0.28
N LEU A 395 -31.90 -8.75 -0.62
CA LEU A 395 -32.55 -8.66 -1.94
C LEU A 395 -31.77 -9.27 -3.12
N ASP A 396 -30.72 -10.02 -2.86
CA ASP A 396 -30.03 -10.80 -3.89
C ASP A 396 -30.75 -12.14 -4.14
N THR A 397 -30.73 -12.62 -5.38
CA THR A 397 -31.21 -13.98 -5.69
C THR A 397 -30.13 -15.03 -5.44
N PRO A 398 -30.48 -16.18 -4.84
CA PRO A 398 -29.51 -17.26 -4.58
C PRO A 398 -28.79 -17.79 -5.82
N ALA A 399 -29.38 -17.62 -7.01
CA ALA A 399 -28.85 -18.15 -8.27
C ALA A 399 -27.81 -17.24 -8.94
N ILE A 400 -27.84 -15.93 -8.69
CA ILE A 400 -26.96 -14.95 -9.34
C ILE A 400 -25.94 -14.44 -8.32
N GLY A 401 -26.42 -13.80 -7.26
CA GLY A 401 -25.58 -13.17 -6.24
C GLY A 401 -24.69 -12.04 -6.78
N ARG A 402 -23.96 -11.40 -5.87
CA ARG A 402 -23.06 -10.29 -6.20
C ARG A 402 -21.66 -10.79 -6.51
N PRO A 403 -21.09 -10.47 -7.69
CA PRO A 403 -19.70 -10.78 -7.97
C PRO A 403 -18.78 -9.93 -7.09
N VAL A 404 -17.76 -10.56 -6.53
CA VAL A 404 -16.77 -9.94 -5.65
C VAL A 404 -15.39 -10.22 -6.19
N VAL A 405 -14.64 -9.15 -6.49
CA VAL A 405 -13.22 -9.27 -6.84
C VAL A 405 -12.39 -9.05 -5.58
N ILE A 406 -11.52 -10.00 -5.28
CA ILE A 406 -10.61 -9.98 -4.14
C ILE A 406 -9.19 -9.74 -4.67
N LEU A 407 -8.56 -8.68 -4.18
CA LEU A 407 -7.20 -8.28 -4.51
C LEU A 407 -6.36 -8.32 -3.24
N ASP A 408 -5.34 -9.17 -3.21
CA ASP A 408 -4.43 -9.27 -2.07
C ASP A 408 -3.09 -8.63 -2.40
N LYS A 409 -2.59 -7.86 -1.44
CA LYS A 409 -1.26 -7.24 -1.50
C LYS A 409 -0.60 -7.29 -0.13
N LYS A 410 0.66 -7.73 -0.11
CA LYS A 410 1.51 -7.71 1.07
C LYS A 410 2.42 -6.49 1.10
N ASN A 411 2.82 -6.12 2.31
CA ASN A 411 3.78 -5.06 2.62
C ASN A 411 3.41 -3.70 1.98
N VAL A 412 2.22 -3.20 2.33
CA VAL A 412 1.64 -1.99 1.77
C VAL A 412 2.01 -0.77 2.62
N VAL A 413 2.39 0.30 1.93
CA VAL A 413 2.76 1.60 2.51
C VAL A 413 1.94 2.70 1.84
N ALA A 414 1.96 3.91 2.40
CA ALA A 414 1.22 5.05 1.86
C ALA A 414 1.43 5.34 0.36
N ALA A 415 2.58 4.96 -0.21
CA ALA A 415 2.84 5.11 -1.65
C ALA A 415 1.98 4.20 -2.55
N HIS A 416 1.44 3.11 -2.02
CA HIS A 416 0.47 2.25 -2.72
C HIS A 416 -0.96 2.78 -2.65
N ASN A 417 -1.22 3.83 -1.86
CA ASN A 417 -2.54 4.44 -1.78
C ASN A 417 -2.77 5.36 -2.97
N VAL A 418 -2.93 4.75 -4.14
CA VAL A 418 -3.21 5.39 -5.42
C VAL A 418 -4.53 4.87 -5.96
N PRO A 419 -5.21 5.63 -6.83
CA PRO A 419 -6.43 5.17 -7.49
C PRO A 419 -6.18 3.89 -8.31
N PHE A 420 -7.12 2.95 -8.22
CA PHE A 420 -7.22 1.81 -9.11
C PHE A 420 -8.62 1.78 -9.75
N GLU A 421 -8.72 1.11 -10.89
CA GLU A 421 -9.94 1.11 -11.70
C GLU A 421 -10.56 -0.28 -11.76
N VAL A 422 -11.89 -0.35 -11.63
CA VAL A 422 -12.69 -1.55 -11.88
C VAL A 422 -13.74 -1.21 -12.91
N THR A 423 -13.70 -1.89 -14.06
CA THR A 423 -14.72 -1.76 -15.10
C THR A 423 -15.63 -2.97 -15.09
N PHE A 424 -16.92 -2.76 -15.35
CA PHE A 424 -17.92 -3.82 -15.43
C PHE A 424 -19.10 -3.37 -16.28
N ASP A 425 -19.78 -4.34 -16.89
CA ASP A 425 -21.02 -4.12 -17.64
C ASP A 425 -22.21 -4.41 -16.71
N PHE A 426 -23.13 -3.46 -16.61
CA PHE A 426 -24.35 -3.59 -15.81
C PHE A 426 -25.57 -3.05 -16.60
N PRO A 427 -26.50 -3.92 -17.01
CA PRO A 427 -27.70 -3.49 -17.71
C PRO A 427 -28.62 -2.71 -16.77
N GLN A 428 -28.88 -1.42 -17.07
CA GLN A 428 -29.63 -0.54 -16.17
C GLN A 428 -31.06 -1.04 -15.84
N HIS A 429 -31.71 -1.75 -16.78
CA HIS A 429 -33.04 -2.32 -16.54
C HIS A 429 -33.05 -3.39 -15.44
N PHE A 430 -31.90 -4.00 -15.14
CA PHE A 430 -31.76 -4.98 -14.08
C PHE A 430 -31.97 -4.38 -12.69
N MET A 431 -31.88 -3.05 -12.51
CA MET A 431 -32.25 -2.39 -11.25
C MET A 431 -33.71 -2.63 -10.85
N LEU A 432 -34.61 -2.92 -11.81
CA LEU A 432 -36.02 -3.25 -11.52
C LEU A 432 -36.19 -4.64 -10.89
N HIS A 433 -35.17 -5.50 -10.96
CA HIS A 433 -35.21 -6.84 -10.41
C HIS A 433 -35.47 -6.84 -8.90
N GLU A 434 -34.75 -6.01 -8.13
CA GLU A 434 -34.88 -5.94 -6.67
C GLU A 434 -36.31 -5.52 -6.22
N PRO A 435 -36.94 -4.44 -6.74
CA PRO A 435 -38.34 -4.13 -6.45
C PRO A 435 -39.32 -5.22 -6.88
N LEU A 436 -39.11 -5.85 -8.04
CA LEU A 436 -39.99 -6.92 -8.53
C LEU A 436 -39.92 -8.17 -7.66
N LEU A 437 -38.77 -8.46 -7.05
CA LEU A 437 -38.61 -9.54 -6.08
C LEU A 437 -39.51 -9.31 -4.85
N LEU A 438 -39.53 -8.09 -4.32
CA LEU A 438 -40.43 -7.73 -3.22
C LEU A 438 -41.91 -7.82 -3.63
N VAL A 439 -42.28 -7.21 -4.76
CA VAL A 439 -43.66 -7.22 -5.27
C VAL A 439 -44.15 -8.66 -5.49
N SER A 440 -43.33 -9.52 -6.08
CA SER A 440 -43.68 -10.92 -6.33
C SER A 440 -43.83 -11.72 -5.03
N ALA A 441 -42.98 -11.48 -4.02
CA ALA A 441 -43.09 -12.13 -2.72
C ALA A 441 -44.41 -11.75 -2.01
N PHE A 442 -44.76 -10.46 -1.98
CA PHE A 442 -46.03 -10.01 -1.42
C PHE A 442 -47.24 -10.53 -2.20
N LEU A 443 -47.17 -10.52 -3.54
CA LEU A 443 -48.23 -11.06 -4.39
C LEU A 443 -48.45 -12.56 -4.14
N ALA A 444 -47.37 -13.34 -4.04
CA ALA A 444 -47.44 -14.77 -3.72
C ALA A 444 -48.08 -15.00 -2.35
N PHE A 445 -47.73 -14.19 -1.34
CA PHE A 445 -48.37 -14.25 -0.02
C PHE A 445 -49.88 -14.01 -0.10
N PHE A 446 -50.34 -12.99 -0.83
CA PHE A 446 -51.78 -12.73 -1.00
C PHE A 446 -52.50 -13.84 -1.78
N ILE A 447 -51.87 -14.41 -2.80
CA ILE A 447 -52.42 -15.56 -3.55
C ILE A 447 -52.56 -16.78 -2.64
N ILE A 448 -51.56 -17.08 -1.81
CA ILE A 448 -51.62 -18.18 -0.84
C ILE A 448 -52.77 -17.95 0.16
N CYS A 449 -52.89 -16.75 0.72
CA CYS A 449 -54.01 -16.41 1.60
C CYS A 449 -55.36 -16.59 0.89
N MET A 450 -55.49 -16.14 -0.36
CA MET A 450 -56.70 -16.30 -1.16
C MET A 450 -57.06 -17.78 -1.39
N LEU A 451 -56.08 -18.64 -1.63
CA LEU A 451 -56.29 -20.08 -1.76
C LEU A 451 -56.70 -20.71 -0.44
N LEU A 452 -56.00 -20.39 0.66
CA LEU A 452 -56.33 -20.91 2.00
C LEU A 452 -57.75 -20.55 2.44
N PHE A 453 -58.21 -19.31 2.17
CA PHE A 453 -59.59 -18.91 2.47
C PHE A 453 -60.64 -19.59 1.59
N ARG A 454 -60.26 -20.16 0.45
CA ARG A 454 -61.16 -20.92 -0.43
C ARG A 454 -61.16 -22.42 -0.14
N LEU A 455 -60.22 -22.91 0.65
CA LEU A 455 -60.18 -24.31 1.07
C LEU A 455 -61.14 -24.52 2.26
N ASP A 456 -62.24 -25.22 2.02
CA ASP A 456 -63.12 -25.69 3.09
C ASP A 456 -62.54 -26.99 3.68
N ILE A 457 -61.92 -26.87 4.86
CA ILE A 457 -61.34 -28.00 5.61
C ILE A 457 -62.36 -28.55 6.64
N SER A 458 -63.66 -28.29 6.47
CA SER A 458 -64.68 -28.81 7.38
C SER A 458 -64.87 -30.33 7.24
N ILE A 459 -64.70 -31.04 8.36
CA ILE A 459 -64.81 -32.53 8.41
C ILE A 459 -66.28 -32.99 8.36
N ALA A 460 -67.22 -32.13 8.77
CA ALA A 460 -68.65 -32.39 8.67
C ALA A 460 -69.35 -31.19 8.02
N LYS A 461 -69.98 -31.41 6.86
CA LYS A 461 -70.80 -30.38 6.20
C LYS A 461 -72.02 -30.08 7.07
N LYS A 462 -72.11 -28.85 7.59
CA LYS A 462 -73.32 -28.40 8.30
C LYS A 462 -74.49 -28.31 7.31
N PRO A 463 -75.70 -28.79 7.66
CA PRO A 463 -76.87 -28.71 6.79
C PRO A 463 -77.27 -27.25 6.55
N VAL A 464 -77.61 -26.95 5.29
CA VAL A 464 -77.93 -25.61 4.80
C VAL A 464 -79.16 -25.05 5.53
N GLN A 465 -78.97 -24.03 6.37
CA GLN A 465 -80.09 -23.24 6.90
C GLN A 465 -80.55 -22.24 5.83
N LYS A 466 -81.75 -22.46 5.26
CA LYS A 466 -82.43 -21.46 4.43
C LYS A 466 -82.77 -20.23 5.29
N LYS A 467 -82.40 -19.03 4.81
CA LYS A 467 -82.80 -17.74 5.39
C LYS A 467 -84.34 -17.70 5.50
N LYS A 468 -84.86 -17.46 6.70
CA LYS A 468 -86.27 -17.08 6.90
C LYS A 468 -86.47 -15.70 6.27
N THR A 469 -87.41 -15.60 5.34
CA THR A 469 -88.01 -14.36 4.88
C THR A 469 -88.83 -13.80 6.03
N ASP A 470 -88.43 -12.64 6.55
CA ASP A 470 -89.28 -11.87 7.47
C ASP A 470 -90.44 -11.27 6.65
N VAL A 471 -91.66 -11.63 7.02
CA VAL A 471 -92.89 -11.01 6.53
C VAL A 471 -93.25 -9.93 7.54
N GLU A 472 -93.05 -8.67 7.18
CA GLU A 472 -93.60 -7.51 7.89
C GLU A 472 -95.13 -7.50 7.76
N ASN A 473 -95.81 -7.29 8.89
CA ASN A 473 -97.22 -6.92 8.99
C ASN A 473 -97.32 -5.48 9.49
#